data_AF-A0A256J2H9-F1
#
_entry.id   AF-A0A256J2H9-F1
#
_cell.length_a   1.000
_cell.length_b   1.000
_cell.length_c   1.000
_cell.angle_alpha   90.00
_cell.angle_beta   90.00
_cell.angle_gamma   90.00
#
_symmetry.space_group_name_H-M   'P 1'
#
loop_
_entity.id
_entity.type
_entity.pdbx_description
1 polymer ?
#
loop_
_entity_poly.entity_id
_entity_poly.type
_entity_poly.pdbx_seq_one_letter_code
_entity_poly.pdbx_strand_id
1 'polypeptide(L)'
;MSKALAWIRKSKGDDSDVGLEEQRELVPALANEVADEVEVLDLGVHTGFSTMTRDDPAGLLDQNERVHERVEELRTGEYSHLVALDDRRVCRDGYFSVIQYAAEQGNAEIVYVGDVNEDDLTFDLKRRIERDTKEDEIEKSRRAVRRRIKEGYDHGRPRFGMTYDDAGHYQVPGKEFDTVMEIFQLDNAGKSRREIADTVDIPVATIQNVLDRREWYINREQMAES
;
A
#
# COMPACT_ATOMS: atom_id res chain seq x y z
N MET A 1 -1.29 5.18 -41.43
CA MET A 1 -1.45 6.35 -40.55
C MET A 1 -0.99 5.87 -39.19
N SER A 2 0.08 6.44 -38.67
CA SER A 2 0.66 6.04 -37.38
C SER A 2 -0.14 6.68 -36.25
N LYS A 3 -0.44 5.90 -35.21
CA LYS A 3 -1.14 6.35 -34.00
C LYS A 3 -0.20 6.21 -32.81
N ALA A 4 -0.11 7.23 -31.96
CA ALA A 4 0.66 7.22 -30.72
C ALA A 4 -0.24 7.30 -29.49
N LEU A 5 0.09 6.52 -28.46
CA LEU A 5 -0.50 6.61 -27.14
C LEU A 5 0.43 7.44 -26.23
N ALA A 6 0.00 8.64 -25.86
CA ALA A 6 0.66 9.47 -24.86
C ALA A 6 0.24 9.06 -23.45
N TRP A 7 1.19 8.56 -22.64
CA TRP A 7 0.95 7.99 -21.32
C TRP A 7 1.46 8.92 -20.22
N ILE A 8 0.53 9.46 -19.43
CA ILE A 8 0.82 10.42 -18.36
C ILE A 8 0.36 9.84 -17.02
N ARG A 9 1.29 9.76 -16.07
CA ARG A 9 1.00 9.24 -14.73
C ARG A 9 2.02 9.67 -13.70
N LYS A 10 1.56 10.25 -12.60
CA LYS A 10 2.37 10.45 -11.41
C LYS A 10 2.04 9.40 -10.35
N SER A 11 3.07 8.83 -9.72
CA SER A 11 2.90 7.76 -8.73
C SER A 11 2.47 8.26 -7.35
N LYS A 12 2.83 9.50 -6.98
CA LYS A 12 2.48 10.17 -5.71
C LYS A 12 2.57 11.68 -5.89
N GLY A 13 1.75 12.44 -5.18
CA GLY A 13 1.72 13.92 -5.24
C GLY A 13 0.30 14.46 -5.33
N ASP A 14 0.16 15.70 -5.76
CA ASP A 14 -1.12 16.29 -6.18
C ASP A 14 -1.13 16.62 -7.69
N ASP A 15 -2.31 16.90 -8.23
CA ASP A 15 -2.51 17.18 -9.65
C ASP A 15 -1.97 18.56 -10.12
N SER A 16 -1.62 19.44 -9.18
CA SER A 16 -0.98 20.75 -9.39
C SER A 16 0.54 20.72 -9.24
N ASP A 17 1.11 19.54 -9.01
CA ASP A 17 2.55 19.39 -8.98
C ASP A 17 3.16 19.68 -10.36
N VAL A 18 4.18 20.55 -10.37
CA VAL A 18 4.94 20.99 -11.57
C VAL A 18 5.32 19.81 -12.49
N GLY A 19 5.71 18.66 -11.92
CA GLY A 19 6.10 17.50 -12.71
C GLY A 19 4.95 16.74 -13.41
N LEU A 20 3.68 17.01 -13.12
CA LEU A 20 2.54 16.47 -13.87
C LEU A 20 2.10 17.44 -14.97
N GLU A 21 2.14 18.74 -14.70
CA GLU A 21 1.91 19.78 -15.72
C GLU A 21 2.93 19.67 -16.85
N GLU A 22 4.21 19.48 -16.51
CA GLU A 22 5.29 19.26 -17.47
C GLU A 22 5.06 17.99 -18.32
N GLN A 23 4.53 16.90 -17.73
CA GLN A 23 4.17 15.70 -18.50
C GLN A 23 3.03 15.95 -19.49
N ARG A 24 2.03 16.73 -19.09
CA ARG A 24 0.87 17.08 -19.94
C ARG A 24 1.26 17.94 -21.14
N GLU A 25 2.38 18.66 -21.04
CA GLU A 25 2.94 19.42 -22.16
C GLU A 25 3.86 18.57 -23.03
N LEU A 26 4.89 17.94 -22.42
CA LEU A 26 5.98 17.33 -23.18
C LEU A 26 5.61 15.99 -23.83
N VAL A 27 4.81 15.15 -23.16
CA VAL A 27 4.48 13.81 -23.66
C VAL A 27 3.60 13.88 -24.91
N PRO A 28 2.51 14.69 -24.94
CA PRO A 28 1.74 14.88 -26.16
C PRO A 28 2.54 15.58 -27.26
N ALA A 29 3.43 16.52 -26.93
CA ALA A 29 4.28 17.17 -27.92
C ALA A 29 5.15 16.16 -28.68
N LEU A 30 5.87 15.30 -27.96
CA LEU A 30 6.66 14.22 -28.57
C LEU A 30 5.78 13.20 -29.32
N ALA A 31 4.60 12.87 -28.81
CA ALA A 31 3.67 11.97 -29.50
C ALA A 31 3.23 12.52 -30.87
N ASN A 32 3.03 13.83 -30.99
CA ASN A 32 2.69 14.49 -32.25
C ASN A 32 3.89 14.57 -33.22
N GLU A 33 5.13 14.41 -32.75
CA GLU A 33 6.30 14.36 -33.61
C GLU A 33 6.50 12.97 -34.23
N VAL A 34 6.10 11.90 -33.53
CA VAL A 34 6.34 10.50 -33.94
C VAL A 34 5.14 9.84 -34.63
N ALA A 35 3.94 10.43 -34.54
CA ALA A 35 2.72 9.85 -35.12
C ALA A 35 1.77 10.87 -35.76
N ASP A 36 0.96 10.40 -36.71
CA ASP A 36 -0.06 11.19 -37.40
C ASP A 36 -1.27 11.49 -36.49
N GLU A 37 -1.57 10.58 -35.55
CA GLU A 37 -2.68 10.68 -34.61
C GLU A 37 -2.18 10.41 -33.18
N VAL A 38 -2.69 11.17 -32.21
CA VAL A 38 -2.30 11.05 -30.79
C VAL A 38 -3.53 10.84 -29.93
N GLU A 39 -3.47 9.81 -29.09
CA GLU A 39 -4.44 9.56 -28.04
C GLU A 39 -3.77 9.68 -26.66
N VAL A 40 -4.43 10.33 -25.70
CA VAL A 40 -3.84 10.64 -24.40
C VAL A 40 -4.49 9.82 -23.29
N LEU A 41 -3.69 8.95 -22.67
CA LEU A 41 -4.01 8.34 -21.38
C LEU A 41 -3.41 9.18 -20.25
N ASP A 42 -4.18 10.17 -19.78
CA ASP A 42 -3.87 10.88 -18.54
C ASP A 42 -4.53 10.20 -17.34
N LEU A 43 -3.70 9.63 -16.46
CA LEU A 43 -4.10 9.01 -15.20
C LEU A 43 -3.95 9.94 -14.00
N GLY A 44 -3.38 11.14 -14.18
CA GLY A 44 -3.07 12.07 -13.09
C GLY A 44 -2.18 11.43 -12.01
N VAL A 45 -2.51 11.68 -10.75
CA VAL A 45 -1.94 10.94 -9.62
C VAL A 45 -2.62 9.57 -9.48
N HIS A 46 -1.97 8.51 -9.98
CA HIS A 46 -2.51 7.15 -9.93
C HIS A 46 -1.57 6.17 -9.22
N THR A 47 -2.06 5.63 -8.13
CA THR A 47 -1.45 4.55 -7.36
C THR A 47 -2.18 3.24 -7.67
N GLY A 48 -1.58 2.36 -8.47
CA GLY A 48 -2.20 1.07 -8.84
C GLY A 48 -1.19 0.02 -9.27
N PHE A 49 -0.12 0.44 -9.93
CA PHE A 49 0.94 -0.40 -10.48
C PHE A 49 1.95 -0.99 -9.48
N SER A 50 1.54 -1.23 -8.23
CA SER A 50 2.41 -1.74 -7.17
C SER A 50 2.02 -3.18 -6.79
N THR A 51 2.96 -4.12 -6.89
CA THR A 51 2.74 -5.51 -6.44
C THR A 51 2.50 -5.62 -4.93
N MET A 52 2.78 -4.55 -4.17
CA MET A 52 2.69 -4.52 -2.71
C MET A 52 1.30 -4.13 -2.16
N THR A 53 0.36 -3.68 -2.98
CA THR A 53 -1.00 -3.25 -2.57
C THR A 53 -2.07 -4.32 -2.84
N ARG A 54 -1.68 -5.61 -2.89
CA ARG A 54 -2.52 -6.71 -3.38
C ARG A 54 -3.60 -7.16 -2.39
N ASP A 55 -4.82 -7.23 -2.92
CA ASP A 55 -5.92 -8.10 -2.46
C ASP A 55 -6.70 -8.68 -3.67
N ASP A 56 -6.02 -9.02 -4.78
CA ASP A 56 -6.64 -9.62 -5.98
C ASP A 56 -6.12 -11.03 -6.31
N PRO A 57 -7.00 -12.05 -6.37
CA PRO A 57 -6.70 -13.41 -6.82
C PRO A 57 -6.38 -13.54 -8.33
N ALA A 58 -6.87 -12.64 -9.18
CA ALA A 58 -6.69 -12.74 -10.65
C ALA A 58 -5.27 -12.41 -11.11
N GLY A 59 -4.47 -11.76 -10.25
CA GLY A 59 -3.06 -11.49 -10.51
C GLY A 59 -2.81 -10.30 -11.44
N LEU A 60 -3.82 -9.46 -11.67
CA LEU A 60 -3.67 -8.23 -12.45
C LEU A 60 -2.94 -7.17 -11.61
N LEU A 61 -1.95 -6.51 -12.22
CA LEU A 61 -1.01 -5.59 -11.54
C LEU A 61 -1.50 -4.13 -11.49
N ASP A 62 -2.53 -3.79 -12.25
CA ASP A 62 -3.37 -2.60 -12.10
C ASP A 62 -4.83 -3.06 -12.27
N GLN A 63 -5.81 -2.35 -11.72
CA GLN A 63 -7.26 -2.66 -11.86
C GLN A 63 -8.01 -1.58 -12.63
N ASN A 64 -7.31 -0.54 -13.08
CA ASN A 64 -7.91 0.55 -13.83
C ASN A 64 -8.27 0.05 -15.24
N GLU A 65 -9.57 0.00 -15.54
CA GLU A 65 -10.09 -0.48 -16.82
C GLU A 65 -9.48 0.28 -18.01
N ARG A 66 -9.18 1.57 -17.86
CA ARG A 66 -8.52 2.38 -18.91
C ARG A 66 -7.12 1.85 -19.20
N VAL A 67 -6.37 1.44 -18.17
CA VAL A 67 -5.03 0.86 -18.31
C VAL A 67 -5.12 -0.49 -19.03
N HIS A 68 -6.05 -1.34 -18.63
CA HIS A 68 -6.26 -2.63 -19.29
C HIS A 68 -6.62 -2.49 -20.76
N GLU A 69 -7.58 -1.62 -21.07
CA GLU A 69 -8.00 -1.34 -22.43
C GLU A 69 -6.82 -0.88 -23.28
N ARG A 70 -6.04 0.11 -22.80
CA ARG A 70 -4.86 0.59 -23.53
C ARG A 70 -3.80 -0.48 -23.75
N VAL A 71 -3.59 -1.38 -22.77
CA VAL A 71 -2.63 -2.48 -22.90
C VAL A 71 -3.11 -3.53 -23.90
N GLU A 72 -4.40 -3.81 -23.96
CA GLU A 72 -4.97 -4.68 -25.00
C GLU A 72 -4.87 -4.03 -26.38
N GLU A 73 -5.19 -2.74 -26.51
CA GLU A 73 -5.07 -1.99 -27.76
C GLU A 73 -3.61 -1.96 -28.28
N LEU A 74 -2.64 -1.73 -27.38
CA LEU A 74 -1.22 -1.86 -27.68
C LEU A 74 -0.90 -3.26 -28.20
N ARG A 75 -1.45 -4.31 -27.58
CA ARG A 75 -1.23 -5.70 -28.00
C ARG A 75 -1.82 -6.02 -29.37
N THR A 76 -2.99 -5.46 -29.68
CA THR A 76 -3.66 -5.68 -30.97
C THR A 76 -3.08 -4.84 -32.11
N GLY A 77 -2.13 -3.95 -31.81
CA GLY A 77 -1.47 -3.09 -32.80
C GLY A 77 -2.28 -1.85 -33.19
N GLU A 78 -3.17 -1.38 -32.32
CA GLU A 78 -3.89 -0.12 -32.52
C GLU A 78 -2.94 1.09 -32.51
N TYR A 79 -1.86 1.00 -31.71
CA TYR A 79 -0.83 2.03 -31.64
C TYR A 79 0.46 1.55 -32.27
N SER A 80 1.10 2.46 -32.99
CA SER A 80 2.47 2.31 -33.50
C SER A 80 3.53 2.82 -32.52
N HIS A 81 3.14 3.69 -31.58
CA HIS A 81 4.04 4.25 -30.58
C HIS A 81 3.36 4.35 -29.21
N LEU A 82 4.12 4.10 -28.14
CA LEU A 82 3.78 4.43 -26.76
C LEU A 82 4.78 5.49 -26.30
N VAL A 83 4.29 6.69 -25.96
CA VAL A 83 5.12 7.82 -25.56
C VAL A 83 4.90 8.13 -24.10
N ALA A 84 5.97 8.24 -23.32
CA ALA A 84 5.90 8.59 -21.90
C ALA A 84 7.07 9.51 -21.52
N LEU A 85 7.04 10.09 -20.31
CA LEU A 85 8.17 10.89 -19.84
C LEU A 85 9.41 10.02 -19.58
N ASP A 86 9.20 8.91 -18.86
CA ASP A 86 10.18 7.90 -18.48
C ASP A 86 9.47 6.57 -18.20
N ASP A 87 10.23 5.48 -18.04
CA ASP A 87 9.74 4.13 -17.69
C ASP A 87 8.88 4.12 -16.41
N ARG A 88 9.22 5.00 -15.45
CA ARG A 88 8.53 5.17 -14.17
C ARG A 88 7.21 5.91 -14.29
N ARG A 89 6.89 6.53 -15.43
CA ARG A 89 5.54 7.07 -15.72
C ARG A 89 4.66 6.04 -16.40
N VAL A 90 5.24 5.05 -17.06
CA VAL A 90 4.47 3.93 -17.62
C VAL A 90 3.97 3.02 -16.49
N CYS A 91 4.87 2.53 -15.62
CA CYS A 91 4.46 1.77 -14.42
C CYS A 91 5.48 1.91 -13.26
N ARG A 92 5.28 1.22 -12.12
CA ARG A 92 6.20 1.33 -10.95
C ARG A 92 7.04 0.07 -10.73
N ASP A 93 6.57 -1.11 -11.14
CA ASP A 93 7.15 -2.43 -10.84
C ASP A 93 7.16 -3.33 -12.09
N GLY A 94 7.24 -4.66 -11.95
CA GLY A 94 7.30 -5.65 -13.04
C GLY A 94 6.10 -5.68 -14.01
N TYR A 95 5.18 -4.71 -13.93
CA TYR A 95 4.18 -4.50 -14.98
C TYR A 95 4.78 -3.91 -16.26
N PHE A 96 5.97 -3.30 -16.17
CA PHE A 96 6.62 -2.72 -17.35
C PHE A 96 6.86 -3.78 -18.41
N SER A 97 7.30 -4.98 -18.00
CA SER A 97 7.49 -6.10 -18.93
C SER A 97 6.19 -6.57 -19.58
N VAL A 98 5.03 -6.39 -18.93
CA VAL A 98 3.72 -6.71 -19.54
C VAL A 98 3.39 -5.70 -20.63
N ILE A 99 3.63 -4.41 -20.38
CA ILE A 99 3.42 -3.33 -21.34
C ILE A 99 4.41 -3.44 -22.51
N GLN A 100 5.69 -3.72 -22.23
CA GLN A 100 6.70 -3.98 -23.25
C GLN A 100 6.31 -5.17 -24.13
N TYR A 101 5.88 -6.28 -23.54
CA TYR A 101 5.46 -7.45 -24.30
C TYR A 101 4.22 -7.15 -25.15
N ALA A 102 3.25 -6.39 -24.62
CA ALA A 102 2.09 -5.96 -25.41
C ALA A 102 2.50 -5.06 -26.58
N ALA A 103 3.34 -4.06 -26.34
CA ALA A 103 3.86 -3.18 -27.39
C ALA A 103 4.62 -3.97 -28.45
N GLU A 104 5.47 -4.91 -28.07
CA GLU A 104 6.18 -5.79 -29.00
C GLU A 104 5.22 -6.64 -29.85
N GLN A 105 4.18 -7.21 -29.25
CA GLN A 105 3.17 -7.99 -29.97
C GLN A 105 2.37 -7.17 -30.99
N GLY A 106 2.02 -5.93 -30.64
CA GLY A 106 1.36 -5.01 -31.55
C GLY A 106 2.29 -4.23 -32.47
N ASN A 107 3.60 -4.50 -32.41
CA ASN A 107 4.63 -3.78 -33.16
C ASN A 107 4.62 -2.26 -32.91
N ALA A 108 4.46 -1.88 -31.64
CA ALA A 108 4.53 -0.51 -31.15
C ALA A 108 5.92 -0.22 -30.54
N GLU A 109 6.50 0.92 -30.89
CA GLU A 109 7.75 1.41 -30.31
C GLU A 109 7.50 2.22 -29.03
N ILE A 110 8.30 2.02 -27.99
CA ILE A 110 8.21 2.83 -26.76
C ILE A 110 9.23 3.97 -26.84
N VAL A 111 8.74 5.20 -26.72
CA VAL A 111 9.53 6.44 -26.86
C VAL A 111 9.43 7.26 -25.57
N TYR A 112 10.56 7.82 -25.12
CA TYR A 112 10.61 8.65 -23.91
C TYR A 112 10.99 10.10 -24.20
N VAL A 113 10.45 11.03 -23.41
CA VAL A 113 10.76 12.47 -23.50
C VAL A 113 12.14 12.80 -22.90
N GLY A 114 12.52 12.16 -21.79
CA GLY A 114 13.83 12.38 -21.17
C GLY A 114 14.95 11.55 -21.82
N ASP A 115 16.20 12.05 -21.75
CA ASP A 115 17.38 11.21 -21.97
C ASP A 115 17.36 10.06 -20.96
N VAL A 116 17.12 8.84 -21.44
CA VAL A 116 17.22 7.62 -20.64
C VAL A 116 18.70 7.44 -20.31
N ASN A 117 19.11 7.75 -19.08
CA ASN A 117 20.50 7.56 -18.64
C ASN A 117 20.95 6.12 -18.97
N GLU A 118 22.03 5.98 -19.73
CA GLU A 118 22.66 4.70 -20.12
C GLU A 118 23.13 3.83 -18.92
N ASP A 119 23.03 4.35 -17.68
CA ASP A 119 23.33 3.64 -16.42
C ASP A 119 22.16 2.77 -15.89
N ASP A 120 21.22 2.42 -16.76
CA ASP A 120 19.98 1.70 -16.45
C ASP A 120 20.25 0.37 -15.70
N LEU A 121 21.31 -0.36 -16.06
CA LEU A 121 21.69 -1.60 -15.40
C LEU A 121 22.07 -1.41 -13.92
N THR A 122 22.80 -0.33 -13.59
CA THR A 122 23.25 -0.04 -12.22
C THR A 122 22.08 0.43 -11.35
N PHE A 123 21.15 1.17 -11.96
CA PHE A 123 19.96 1.65 -11.29
C PHE A 123 18.97 0.50 -11.02
N ASP A 124 18.78 -0.40 -11.99
CA ASP A 124 17.98 -1.62 -11.86
C ASP A 124 18.55 -2.59 -10.83
N LEU A 125 19.87 -2.76 -10.78
CA LEU A 125 20.54 -3.57 -9.76
C LEU A 125 20.33 -3.01 -8.35
N LYS A 126 20.54 -1.70 -8.14
CA LYS A 126 20.27 -1.05 -6.84
C LYS A 126 18.82 -1.24 -6.42
N ARG A 127 17.89 -1.10 -7.37
CA ARG A 127 16.45 -1.22 -7.12
C ARG A 127 16.03 -2.66 -6.81
N ARG A 128 16.62 -3.64 -7.49
CA ARG A 128 16.42 -5.06 -7.18
C ARG A 128 16.92 -5.38 -5.78
N ILE A 129 18.08 -4.86 -5.40
CA ILE A 129 18.64 -5.02 -4.05
C ILE A 129 17.75 -4.35 -3.00
N GLU A 130 17.28 -3.12 -3.24
CA GLU A 130 16.36 -2.43 -2.32
C GLU A 130 15.01 -3.16 -2.19
N ARG A 131 14.51 -3.74 -3.28
CA ARG A 131 13.27 -4.54 -3.29
C ARG A 131 13.47 -5.83 -2.51
N ASP A 132 14.52 -6.60 -2.81
CA ASP A 132 14.84 -7.85 -2.14
C ASP A 132 15.05 -7.60 -0.63
N THR A 133 15.69 -6.49 -0.26
CA THR A 133 15.85 -6.08 1.15
C THR A 133 14.51 -5.82 1.83
N LYS A 134 13.59 -5.09 1.18
CA LYS A 134 12.25 -4.83 1.72
C LYS A 134 11.38 -6.08 1.75
N GLU A 135 11.48 -6.94 0.74
CA GLU A 135 10.81 -8.24 0.68
C GLU A 135 11.25 -9.12 1.86
N ASP A 136 12.56 -9.20 2.11
CA ASP A 136 13.13 -9.90 3.26
C ASP A 136 12.63 -9.34 4.59
N GLU A 137 12.54 -8.02 4.74
CA GLU A 137 12.02 -7.39 5.96
C GLU A 137 10.53 -7.68 6.18
N ILE A 138 9.72 -7.62 5.12
CA ILE A 138 8.29 -7.96 5.16
C ILE A 138 8.11 -9.45 5.46
N GLU A 139 8.89 -10.33 4.83
CA GLU A 139 8.79 -11.77 5.04
C GLU A 139 9.22 -12.14 6.47
N LYS A 140 10.31 -11.54 6.97
CA LYS A 140 10.75 -11.67 8.38
C LYS A 140 9.65 -11.19 9.33
N SER A 141 9.01 -10.06 9.03
CA SER A 141 7.90 -9.53 9.82
C SER A 141 6.71 -10.50 9.82
N ARG A 142 6.26 -10.97 8.64
CA ARG A 142 5.17 -11.95 8.51
C ARG A 142 5.51 -13.28 9.18
N ARG A 143 6.77 -13.71 9.15
CA ARG A 143 7.25 -14.94 9.81
C ARG A 143 7.23 -14.76 11.33
N ALA A 144 7.64 -13.60 11.85
CA ALA A 144 7.56 -13.28 13.27
C ALA A 144 6.10 -13.26 13.77
N VAL A 145 5.18 -12.67 13.01
CA VAL A 145 3.73 -12.68 13.32
C VAL A 145 3.19 -14.12 13.31
N ARG A 146 3.46 -14.90 12.25
CA ARG A 146 3.04 -16.31 12.18
C ARG A 146 3.58 -17.15 13.32
N ARG A 147 4.83 -16.93 13.74
CA ARG A 147 5.44 -17.61 14.88
C ARG A 147 4.71 -17.25 16.18
N ARG A 148 4.44 -15.96 16.42
CA ARG A 148 3.66 -15.53 17.59
C ARG A 148 2.28 -16.18 17.64
N ILE A 149 1.56 -16.20 16.52
CA ILE A 149 0.24 -16.85 16.43
C ILE A 149 0.36 -18.36 16.72
N LYS A 150 1.35 -19.04 16.14
CA LYS A 150 1.57 -20.48 16.34
C LYS A 150 1.87 -20.83 17.80
N GLU A 151 2.70 -20.04 18.46
CA GLU A 151 3.08 -20.25 19.87
C GLU A 151 2.00 -19.73 20.85
N GLY A 152 0.90 -19.13 20.34
CA GLY A 152 -0.18 -18.57 21.17
C GLY A 152 0.18 -17.27 21.89
N TYR A 153 1.20 -16.56 21.43
CA TYR A 153 1.65 -15.28 21.98
C TYR A 153 0.75 -14.12 21.56
N ASP A 154 0.65 -13.11 22.42
CA ASP A 154 -0.11 -11.90 22.13
C ASP A 154 0.57 -11.07 21.04
N HIS A 155 -0.23 -10.49 20.16
CA HIS A 155 0.23 -9.69 19.03
C HIS A 155 -0.48 -8.33 18.94
N GLY A 156 0.26 -7.32 18.47
CA GLY A 156 -0.23 -5.98 18.22
C GLY A 156 0.10 -5.00 19.34
N ARG A 157 -0.58 -3.85 19.30
CA ARG A 157 -0.49 -2.85 20.37
C ARG A 157 -1.09 -3.44 21.66
N PRO A 158 -0.45 -3.23 22.83
CA PRO A 158 -1.06 -3.60 24.11
C PRO A 158 -2.45 -2.99 24.26
N ARG A 159 -3.38 -3.77 24.83
CA ARG A 159 -4.71 -3.27 25.17
C ARG A 159 -4.62 -2.23 26.29
N PHE A 160 -5.67 -1.43 26.45
CA PHE A 160 -5.73 -0.41 27.50
C PHE A 160 -5.47 -1.03 28.88
N GLY A 161 -4.63 -0.41 29.70
CA GLY A 161 -4.23 -0.97 31.00
C GLY A 161 -3.24 -2.13 30.94
N MET A 162 -2.79 -2.57 29.76
CA MET A 162 -1.85 -3.70 29.63
C MET A 162 -0.47 -3.26 29.14
N THR A 163 0.53 -4.06 29.48
CA THR A 163 1.88 -4.01 28.91
C THR A 163 2.30 -5.41 28.47
N TYR A 164 3.38 -5.54 27.71
CA TYR A 164 3.99 -6.85 27.50
C TYR A 164 4.82 -7.26 28.72
N ASP A 165 4.86 -8.57 29.00
CA ASP A 165 5.80 -9.18 29.95
C ASP A 165 7.27 -8.96 29.52
N ASP A 166 8.22 -9.32 30.40
CA ASP A 166 9.65 -9.14 30.13
C ASP A 166 10.14 -9.92 28.90
N ALA A 167 9.48 -11.05 28.59
CA ALA A 167 9.77 -11.86 27.40
C ALA A 167 9.14 -11.28 26.10
N GLY A 168 8.27 -10.28 26.23
CA GLY A 168 7.46 -9.74 25.15
C GLY A 168 6.38 -10.71 24.63
N HIS A 169 6.06 -11.80 25.31
CA HIS A 169 5.20 -12.86 24.77
C HIS A 169 3.73 -12.64 25.07
N TYR A 170 3.40 -12.26 26.30
CA TYR A 170 2.03 -12.06 26.75
C TYR A 170 1.80 -10.65 27.25
N GLN A 171 0.56 -10.19 27.13
CA GLN A 171 0.12 -8.94 27.72
C GLN A 171 -0.30 -9.18 29.17
N VAL A 172 0.32 -8.45 30.09
CA VAL A 172 0.12 -8.50 31.54
C VAL A 172 -0.33 -7.12 32.05
N PRO A 173 -0.92 -7.04 33.26
CA PRO A 173 -1.29 -5.77 33.89
C PRO A 173 -0.18 -4.73 33.83
N GLY A 174 -0.50 -3.55 33.32
CA GLY A 174 0.39 -2.40 33.23
C GLY A 174 0.05 -1.32 34.25
N LYS A 175 0.62 -0.13 34.06
CA LYS A 175 0.44 1.01 35.00
C LYS A 175 -1.00 1.53 35.09
N GLU A 176 -1.78 1.39 34.02
CA GLU A 176 -3.17 1.85 33.95
C GLU A 176 -4.17 0.71 34.24
N PHE A 177 -3.70 -0.44 34.74
CA PHE A 177 -4.58 -1.58 35.00
C PHE A 177 -5.58 -1.31 36.13
N ASP A 178 -5.22 -0.51 37.12
CA ASP A 178 -6.14 -0.11 38.19
C ASP A 178 -7.39 0.59 37.63
N THR A 179 -7.25 1.38 36.56
CA THR A 179 -8.38 2.00 35.87
C THR A 179 -9.29 0.96 35.19
N VAL A 180 -8.73 -0.14 34.68
CA VAL A 180 -9.52 -1.27 34.16
C VAL A 180 -10.35 -1.92 35.28
N MET A 181 -9.76 -2.08 36.45
CA MET A 181 -10.46 -2.63 37.62
C MET A 181 -11.55 -1.69 38.13
N GLU A 182 -11.28 -0.38 38.14
CA GLU A 182 -12.29 0.64 38.49
C GLU A 182 -13.47 0.63 37.51
N ILE A 183 -13.21 0.49 36.20
CA ILE A 183 -14.27 0.32 35.18
C ILE A 183 -15.16 -0.89 35.51
N PHE A 184 -14.57 -2.02 35.86
CA PHE A 184 -15.32 -3.23 36.25
C PHE A 184 -16.14 -3.05 37.52
N GLN A 185 -15.63 -2.31 38.50
CA GLN A 185 -16.36 -2.00 39.74
C GLN A 185 -17.56 -1.10 39.47
N LEU A 186 -17.40 -0.05 38.67
CA LEU A 186 -18.47 0.87 38.33
C LEU A 186 -19.57 0.19 37.49
N ASP A 187 -19.19 -0.67 36.54
CA ASP A 187 -20.13 -1.48 35.77
C ASP A 187 -20.94 -2.43 36.67
N ASN A 188 -20.28 -3.12 37.63
CA ASN A 188 -20.96 -3.96 38.61
C ASN A 188 -21.91 -3.17 39.54
N ALA A 189 -21.59 -1.90 39.81
CA ALA A 189 -22.46 -0.99 40.53
C ALA A 189 -23.65 -0.48 39.70
N GLY A 190 -23.79 -0.93 38.44
CA GLY A 190 -24.90 -0.61 37.55
C GLY A 190 -24.76 0.74 36.84
N LYS A 191 -23.55 1.33 36.81
CA LYS A 191 -23.31 2.60 36.10
C LYS A 191 -23.40 2.43 34.59
N SER A 192 -23.96 3.43 33.92
CA SER A 192 -23.95 3.46 32.46
C SER A 192 -22.53 3.74 31.93
N ARG A 193 -22.22 3.27 30.73
CA ARG A 193 -20.90 3.48 30.10
C ARG A 193 -20.49 4.95 29.99
N ARG A 194 -21.47 5.85 29.88
CA ARG A 194 -21.23 7.29 29.87
C ARG A 194 -20.81 7.81 31.25
N GLU A 195 -21.52 7.40 32.30
CA GLU A 195 -21.12 7.74 33.68
C GLU A 195 -19.75 7.17 34.03
N ILE A 196 -19.45 5.95 33.58
CA ILE A 196 -18.13 5.33 33.76
C ILE A 196 -17.06 6.17 33.06
N ALA A 197 -17.25 6.49 31.77
CA ALA A 197 -16.34 7.31 30.99
C ALA A 197 -16.08 8.67 31.64
N ASP A 198 -17.13 9.34 32.13
CA ASP A 198 -17.03 10.63 32.81
C ASP A 198 -16.29 10.50 34.16
N THR A 199 -16.40 9.35 34.84
CA THR A 199 -15.76 9.09 36.15
C THR A 199 -14.26 8.82 36.01
N VAL A 200 -13.88 7.96 35.06
CA VAL A 200 -12.47 7.56 34.88
C VAL A 200 -11.72 8.41 33.85
N ASP A 201 -12.38 9.40 33.25
CA ASP A 201 -11.86 10.29 32.19
C ASP A 201 -11.29 9.52 30.98
N ILE A 202 -12.03 8.50 30.53
CA ILE A 202 -11.66 7.65 29.39
C ILE A 202 -12.78 7.65 28.35
N PRO A 203 -12.48 7.70 27.04
CA PRO A 203 -13.49 7.67 26.00
C PRO A 203 -14.44 6.48 26.13
N VAL A 204 -15.75 6.71 25.95
CA VAL A 204 -16.81 5.67 26.03
C VAL A 204 -16.49 4.44 25.17
N ALA A 205 -15.86 4.64 24.00
CA ALA A 205 -15.44 3.54 23.13
C ALA A 205 -14.37 2.64 23.75
N THR A 206 -13.45 3.20 24.52
CA THR A 206 -12.45 2.43 25.27
C THR A 206 -13.11 1.67 26.41
N ILE A 207 -14.04 2.29 27.14
CA ILE A 207 -14.84 1.62 28.19
C ILE A 207 -15.57 0.40 27.62
N GLN A 208 -16.27 0.58 26.49
CA GLN A 208 -16.95 -0.51 25.79
C GLN A 208 -15.97 -1.65 25.47
N ASN A 209 -14.81 -1.31 24.88
CA ASN A 209 -13.80 -2.29 24.51
C ASN A 209 -13.20 -3.05 25.70
N VAL A 210 -13.11 -2.41 26.86
CA VAL A 210 -12.66 -3.02 28.12
C VAL A 210 -13.72 -4.00 28.63
N LEU A 211 -14.97 -3.57 28.71
CA LEU A 211 -16.09 -4.39 29.19
C LEU A 211 -16.36 -5.60 28.29
N ASP A 212 -16.31 -5.44 26.97
CA ASP A 212 -16.49 -6.54 26.00
C ASP A 212 -15.43 -7.64 26.14
N ARG A 213 -14.32 -7.34 26.79
CA ARG A 213 -13.17 -8.25 26.97
C ARG A 213 -12.89 -8.55 28.44
N ARG A 214 -13.90 -8.39 29.30
CA ARG A 214 -13.76 -8.55 30.75
C ARG A 214 -13.08 -9.86 31.15
N GLU A 215 -13.56 -10.98 30.62
CA GLU A 215 -12.99 -12.30 30.92
C GLU A 215 -11.51 -12.41 30.51
N TRP A 216 -11.13 -11.78 29.40
CA TRP A 216 -9.73 -11.76 28.94
C TRP A 216 -8.84 -11.00 29.94
N TYR A 217 -9.27 -9.84 30.45
CA TYR A 217 -8.50 -9.07 31.43
C TYR A 217 -8.33 -9.83 32.76
N ILE A 218 -9.41 -10.44 33.26
CA ILE A 218 -9.38 -11.24 34.51
C ILE A 218 -8.42 -12.43 34.36
N ASN A 219 -8.49 -13.15 33.24
CA ASN A 219 -7.58 -14.27 33.00
C ASN A 219 -6.11 -13.82 32.94
N ARG A 220 -5.82 -12.64 32.37
CA ARG A 220 -4.46 -12.10 32.29
C ARG A 220 -3.92 -11.62 33.63
N GLU A 221 -4.76 -11.03 34.47
CA GLU A 221 -4.41 -10.68 35.86
C GLU A 221 -3.98 -11.93 36.64
N GLN A 222 -4.80 -12.98 36.62
CA GLN A 222 -4.51 -14.24 37.31
C GLN A 222 -3.23 -14.94 36.81
N MET A 223 -2.97 -14.86 35.49
CA MET A 223 -1.73 -15.37 34.91
C MET A 223 -0.48 -14.60 35.34
N ALA A 224 -0.60 -13.31 35.66
CA ALA A 224 0.52 -12.49 36.10
C ALA A 224 0.82 -12.63 37.60
N GLU A 225 -0.16 -13.06 38.39
CA GLU A 225 -0.02 -13.35 39.83
C GLU A 225 0.49 -14.76 40.14
N SER A 226 0.59 -15.64 39.12
CA SER A 226 1.07 -17.03 39.22
C SER A 226 2.55 -17.16 38.92
#